data_AF-A0A9X6NKC3-F1
#
_entry.id   AF-A0A9X6NKC3-F1
#
_cell.length_a   1.000
_cell.length_b   1.000
_cell.length_c   1.000
_cell.angle_alpha   90.00
_cell.angle_beta   90.00
_cell.angle_gamma   90.00
#
_symmetry.space_group_name_H-M   'P 1'
#
loop_
_entity.id
_entity.type
_entity.pdbx_description
1 polymer ?
#
loop_
_entity_poly.entity_id
_entity_poly.type
_entity_poly.pdbx_seq_one_letter_code
_entity_poly.pdbx_strand_id
1 'polypeptide(L)'
;MQGMLGSIKAQYDCVKAFSETDFTADLKKIDIPVMILHGDADQIVPLADSALLTVGLVKNSFLRIYPGFPHGMCTTQASRINADLLTFIAG
;
A
#
# COMPACT_ATOMS: atom_id res chain seq x y z
N MET A 1 6.13 19.95 1.90
CA MET A 1 7.36 19.23 2.29
C MET A 1 7.14 18.49 3.61
N GLN A 2 6.28 17.47 3.58
CA GLN A 2 5.86 16.74 4.79
C GLN A 2 7.05 16.04 5.47
N GLY A 3 8.00 15.53 4.67
CA GLY A 3 9.23 14.94 5.18
C GLY A 3 10.18 15.89 5.91
N MET A 4 9.98 17.21 5.89
CA MET A 4 10.84 18.13 6.67
C MET A 4 10.22 18.58 7.99
N LEU A 5 9.00 18.15 8.28
CA LEU A 5 8.34 18.45 9.55
C LEU A 5 8.63 17.39 10.64
N GLY A 6 9.32 16.30 10.30
CA GLY A 6 9.61 15.18 11.19
C GLY A 6 11.00 15.23 11.82
N SER A 7 11.22 14.35 12.82
CA SER A 7 12.54 14.12 13.41
C SER A 7 13.45 13.36 12.45
N ILE A 8 14.66 13.88 12.22
CA ILE A 8 15.68 13.23 11.36
C ILE A 8 16.01 11.80 11.82
N LYS A 9 16.10 11.59 13.15
CA LYS A 9 16.38 10.26 13.71
C LYS A 9 15.22 9.30 13.45
N ALA A 10 13.99 9.74 13.68
CA ALA A 10 12.82 8.91 13.44
C ALA A 10 12.69 8.53 11.96
N GLN A 11 12.99 9.47 11.05
CA GLN A 11 12.99 9.21 9.61
C GLN A 11 14.06 8.20 9.20
N TYR A 12 15.26 8.32 9.76
CA TYR A 12 16.34 7.36 9.53
C TYR A 12 15.96 5.96 10.04
N ASP A 13 15.50 5.86 11.29
CA ASP A 13 15.10 4.58 11.89
C ASP A 13 13.92 3.94 11.15
N CYS A 14 13.00 4.75 10.60
CA CYS A 14 11.87 4.26 9.83
C CYS A 14 12.28 3.51 8.56
N VAL A 15 13.43 3.81 7.95
CA VAL A 15 13.91 3.08 6.77
C VAL A 15 14.02 1.59 7.06
N LYS A 16 14.70 1.25 8.14
CA LYS A 16 14.80 -0.13 8.62
C LYS A 16 13.42 -0.69 8.98
N ALA A 17 12.61 0.09 9.70
CA ALA A 17 11.32 -0.37 10.17
C ALA A 17 10.37 -0.79 9.02
N PHE A 18 10.25 0.00 7.94
CA PHE A 18 9.35 -0.37 6.84
C PHE A 18 9.94 -1.39 5.86
N SER A 19 11.28 -1.48 5.74
CA SER A 19 11.92 -2.34 4.73
C SER A 19 12.34 -3.72 5.25
N GLU A 20 12.61 -3.86 6.56
CA GLU A 20 13.11 -5.11 7.14
C GLU A 20 12.09 -5.82 8.03
N THR A 21 10.97 -5.18 8.39
CA THR A 21 9.93 -5.85 9.17
C THR A 21 9.16 -6.81 8.28
N ASP A 22 9.14 -8.10 8.64
CA ASP A 22 8.36 -9.12 7.96
C ASP A 22 6.92 -9.17 8.52
N PHE A 23 5.96 -8.75 7.70
CA PHE A 23 4.52 -8.77 8.03
C PHE A 23 3.81 -10.07 7.63
N THR A 24 4.51 -11.09 7.12
CA THR A 24 3.90 -12.33 6.58
C THR A 24 2.98 -13.02 7.58
N ALA A 25 3.39 -13.11 8.85
CA ALA A 25 2.59 -13.74 9.88
C ALA A 25 1.33 -12.92 10.23
N ASP A 26 1.42 -11.59 10.12
CA ASP A 26 0.31 -10.69 10.44
C ASP A 26 -0.74 -10.67 9.32
N LEU A 27 -0.31 -10.64 8.06
CA LEU A 27 -1.20 -10.73 6.90
C LEU A 27 -2.09 -11.99 6.94
N LYS A 28 -1.54 -13.13 7.38
CA LYS A 28 -2.28 -14.40 7.52
C LYS A 28 -3.34 -14.38 8.61
N LYS A 29 -3.25 -13.47 9.58
CA LYS A 29 -4.22 -13.33 10.69
C LYS A 29 -5.42 -12.47 10.30
N ILE A 30 -5.35 -11.71 9.22
CA ILE A 30 -6.44 -10.84 8.80
C ILE A 30 -7.62 -11.68 8.30
N ASP A 31 -8.78 -11.50 8.92
CA ASP A 31 -10.01 -12.27 8.68
C ASP A 31 -11.18 -11.42 8.16
N ILE A 32 -10.99 -10.11 8.01
CA ILE A 32 -11.95 -9.15 7.45
C ILE A 32 -11.72 -8.89 5.95
N PRO A 33 -12.70 -8.32 5.23
CA PRO A 33 -12.48 -7.85 3.86
C PRO A 33 -11.36 -6.81 3.76
N VAL A 34 -10.46 -6.97 2.79
CA VAL A 34 -9.34 -6.06 2.54
C VAL A 34 -9.29 -5.66 1.08
N MET A 35 -9.15 -4.36 0.81
CA MET A 35 -8.78 -3.88 -0.52
C MET A 35 -7.29 -3.52 -0.54
N ILE A 36 -6.59 -4.02 -1.56
CA ILE A 36 -5.20 -3.69 -1.86
C ILE A 36 -5.21 -2.87 -3.16
N LEU A 37 -4.67 -1.65 -3.09
CA LEU A 37 -4.56 -0.73 -4.23
C LEU A 37 -3.08 -0.54 -4.55
N HIS A 38 -2.65 -0.77 -5.79
CA HIS A 38 -1.25 -0.60 -6.17
C HIS A 38 -1.08 -0.09 -7.60
N GLY A 39 -0.18 0.87 -7.82
CA GLY A 39 0.17 1.33 -9.17
C GLY A 39 1.27 0.47 -9.78
N ASP A 40 1.14 0.06 -11.04
CA ASP A 40 2.19 -0.78 -11.68
C ASP A 40 3.46 -0.02 -12.07
N ALA A 41 3.44 1.32 -11.97
CA ALA A 41 4.59 2.20 -12.16
C ALA A 41 5.14 2.74 -10.83
N ASP A 42 4.85 2.08 -9.71
CA ASP A 42 5.44 2.36 -8.41
C ASP A 42 6.94 2.00 -8.41
N GLN A 43 7.79 3.03 -8.29
CA GLN A 43 9.25 2.89 -8.25
C GLN A 43 9.83 2.81 -6.83
N ILE A 44 8.99 2.96 -5.80
CA ILE A 44 9.42 2.98 -4.39
C ILE A 44 9.12 1.65 -3.73
N VAL A 45 7.91 1.12 -3.94
CA VAL A 45 7.46 -0.18 -3.42
C VAL A 45 7.06 -1.05 -4.61
N PRO A 46 7.95 -1.94 -5.08
CA PRO A 46 7.71 -2.74 -6.28
C PRO A 46 6.47 -3.61 -6.18
N LEU A 47 5.59 -3.55 -7.18
CA LEU A 47 4.33 -4.31 -7.25
C LEU A 47 4.54 -5.82 -7.03
N ALA A 48 5.57 -6.38 -7.66
CA ALA A 48 5.88 -7.81 -7.64
C ALA A 48 6.26 -8.32 -6.25
N ASP A 49 6.98 -7.50 -5.47
CA ASP A 49 7.48 -7.85 -4.14
C ASP A 49 6.61 -7.29 -3.01
N SER A 50 5.40 -6.82 -3.33
CA SER A 50 4.47 -6.27 -2.34
C SER A 50 3.04 -6.74 -2.60
N ALA A 51 2.22 -5.98 -3.35
CA ALA A 51 0.79 -6.24 -3.47
C ALA A 51 0.45 -7.61 -4.07
N LEU A 52 1.26 -8.13 -5.02
CA LEU A 52 1.06 -9.48 -5.56
C LEU A 52 1.31 -10.58 -4.52
N LEU A 53 2.21 -10.35 -3.56
CA LEU A 53 2.42 -11.29 -2.45
C LEU A 53 1.32 -11.13 -1.40
N THR A 54 0.95 -9.90 -1.05
CA THR A 54 -0.07 -9.61 -0.05
C THR A 54 -1.43 -10.22 -0.42
N VAL A 55 -1.86 -10.12 -1.68
CA VAL A 55 -3.14 -10.71 -2.13
C VAL A 55 -3.13 -12.25 -2.02
N GLY A 56 -1.96 -12.88 -2.13
CA GLY A 56 -1.81 -14.31 -1.91
C GLY A 56 -1.82 -14.73 -0.43
N LEU A 57 -1.55 -13.80 0.49
CA LEU A 57 -1.48 -14.07 1.93
C LEU A 57 -2.78 -13.72 2.68
N VAL A 58 -3.48 -12.68 2.24
CA VAL A 58 -4.71 -12.20 2.88
C VAL A 58 -5.93 -12.88 2.25
N LYS A 59 -6.62 -13.73 3.03
CA LYS A 59 -7.69 -14.63 2.54
C LYS A 59 -8.86 -13.91 1.86
N ASN A 60 -9.31 -12.79 2.42
CA ASN A 60 -10.49 -12.04 1.96
C ASN A 60 -10.07 -10.72 1.29
N SER A 61 -9.12 -10.80 0.36
CA SER A 61 -8.55 -9.62 -0.28
C SER A 61 -8.97 -9.41 -1.73
N PHE A 62 -9.06 -8.15 -2.13
CA PHE A 62 -9.27 -7.70 -3.50
C PHE A 62 -8.08 -6.85 -3.92
N LEU A 63 -7.38 -7.26 -4.97
CA LEU A 63 -6.28 -6.47 -5.53
C LEU A 63 -6.77 -5.66 -6.74
N ARG A 64 -6.50 -4.36 -6.71
CA ARG A 64 -6.66 -3.46 -7.84
C ARG A 64 -5.33 -2.87 -8.25
N ILE A 65 -4.92 -3.19 -9.48
CA ILE A 65 -3.70 -2.67 -10.10
C ILE A 65 -4.08 -1.49 -11.00
N TYR A 66 -3.36 -0.38 -10.89
CA TYR A 66 -3.57 0.81 -11.69
C TYR A 66 -2.43 1.03 -12.70
N PRO A 67 -2.71 0.88 -14.01
CA PRO A 67 -1.71 1.09 -15.05
C PRO A 67 -1.15 2.52 -15.08
N GLY A 68 0.17 2.63 -15.04
CA GLY A 68 0.93 3.87 -15.09
C GLY A 68 0.89 4.70 -13.80
N PHE A 69 0.26 4.22 -12.72
CA PHE A 69 0.13 5.00 -11.49
C PHE A 69 1.41 4.91 -10.64
N PRO A 70 1.89 6.03 -10.08
CA PRO A 70 3.11 6.06 -9.26
C PRO A 70 2.81 5.70 -7.79
N HIS A 71 3.86 5.59 -6.98
CA HIS A 71 3.74 5.41 -5.52
C HIS A 71 2.78 6.41 -4.86
N GLY A 72 2.88 7.69 -5.26
CA GLY A 72 2.06 8.79 -4.73
C GLY A 72 0.65 8.88 -5.31
N MET A 73 0.07 7.79 -5.85
CA MET A 73 -1.20 7.82 -6.59
C MET A 73 -2.39 8.38 -5.80
N CYS A 74 -2.39 8.27 -4.47
CA CYS A 74 -3.43 8.87 -3.64
C CYS A 74 -3.47 10.41 -3.74
N THR A 75 -2.36 11.03 -4.12
CA THR A 75 -2.28 12.48 -4.38
C THR A 75 -2.42 12.79 -5.87
N THR A 76 -1.70 12.08 -6.74
CA THR A 76 -1.66 12.40 -8.18
C THR A 76 -2.90 11.95 -8.94
N GLN A 77 -3.63 10.96 -8.43
CA GLN A 77 -4.82 10.35 -9.05
C GLN A 77 -6.01 10.30 -8.06
N ALA A 78 -6.09 11.29 -7.17
CA ALA A 78 -7.00 11.32 -6.02
C ALA A 78 -8.46 11.03 -6.39
N SER A 79 -9.00 11.62 -7.46
CA SER A 79 -10.40 11.39 -7.86
C SER A 79 -10.71 9.91 -8.14
N ARG A 80 -9.78 9.19 -8.79
CA ARG A 80 -9.95 7.77 -9.08
C ARG A 80 -9.83 6.93 -7.82
N ILE A 81 -8.80 7.20 -7.00
CA ILE A 81 -8.57 6.47 -5.75
C ILE A 81 -9.72 6.67 -4.78
N ASN A 82 -10.21 7.90 -4.61
CA ASN A 82 -11.32 8.22 -3.72
C ASN A 82 -12.62 7.52 -4.16
N ALA A 83 -12.90 7.44 -5.46
CA ALA A 83 -14.06 6.74 -5.97
C ALA A 83 -14.00 5.23 -5.66
N ASP A 84 -12.85 4.60 -5.90
CA ASP A 84 -12.67 3.17 -5.64
C ASP A 84 -12.71 2.84 -4.13
N LEU A 85 -12.13 3.71 -3.28
CA LEU A 85 -12.25 3.60 -1.83
C LEU A 85 -13.70 3.72 -1.35
N LEU A 86 -14.46 4.68 -1.88
CA LEU A 86 -15.85 4.87 -1.52
C LEU A 86 -16.70 3.65 -1.93
N THR A 87 -16.47 3.09 -3.12
CA THR A 87 -17.12 1.85 -3.55
C THR A 87 -16.82 0.70 -2.59
N PHE A 88 -15.57 0.51 -2.19
CA PHE A 88 -15.20 -0.56 -1.26
C PHE A 88 -15.86 -0.41 0.12
N ILE A 89 -15.91 0.82 0.65
CA ILE A 89 -16.50 1.09 1.98
C ILE A 89 -18.03 0.94 1.96
N ALA A 90 -18.69 1.24 0.83
CA ALA A 90 -20.14 1.18 0.71
C ALA A 90 -20.71 -0.25 0.71
N GLY A 91 -19.89 -1.27 0.44
CA GLY A 91 -20.30 -2.69 0.38
C GLY A 91 -20.63 -3.14 -1.03
#